data_AF-A0AAV9M5S5-F1
#
_entry.id   AF-A0AAV9M5S5-F1
#
_cell.length_a   1.000
_cell.length_b   1.000
_cell.length_c   1.000
_cell.angle_alpha   90.00
_cell.angle_beta   90.00
_cell.angle_gamma   90.00
#
_symmetry.space_group_name_H-M   'P 1'
#
loop_
_entity.id
_entity.type
_entity.pdbx_description
1 polymer ?
#
loop_
_entity_poly.entity_id
_entity_poly.type
_entity_poly.pdbx_seq_one_letter_code
_entity_poly.pdbx_strand_id
1 'polypeptide(L)'
;MAYTFNCSHIFATLLRLNLWIIQATSHTLYESSMVEKHEQWMAKYGREYKDEIEKAERFKVFKQNFEYIQSINKNETRSYKLGINEFADRRKEEFKSIRNGYKVSSKQHIKTMSFQYENASSPFMVDWRKKGAVTRIKDQGQCGCCWAFSAVAAIEGLNKIKTGKLISLSEQELVDCDIGSNEGCEGGLMDYAFKFIIKNNGITSENSYPYKGIDSTCNKNKLLNHIAKISRYEDVPANSESALLKAVANQLVSVAIDAGGSDFQFYSSGVFTGHCGNELDHGVPAVGYGVAIGGTKYWLVKNSWGTSWGENGYIRMLRDVNVKGGLCGIAMQASYPIT
;
A
#
# COMPACT_ATOMS: atom_id res chain seq x y z
N MET A 1 51.27 33.21 50.65
CA MET A 1 50.01 33.18 49.88
C MET A 1 49.47 31.76 49.91
N ALA A 2 48.46 31.50 50.73
CA ALA A 2 47.80 30.20 50.79
C ALA A 2 46.69 30.17 49.73
N TYR A 3 46.87 29.38 48.68
CA TYR A 3 45.81 29.13 47.71
C TYR A 3 44.75 28.26 48.39
N THR A 4 43.61 28.85 48.71
CA THR A 4 42.41 28.11 49.09
C THR A 4 41.94 27.32 47.86
N PHE A 5 42.31 26.05 47.81
CA PHE A 5 41.87 25.13 46.77
C PHE A 5 40.34 24.95 46.88
N ASN A 6 39.60 25.52 45.93
CA ASN A 6 38.14 25.48 45.94
C ASN A 6 37.64 24.10 45.48
N CYS A 7 37.56 23.17 46.42
CA CYS A 7 37.16 21.77 46.22
C CYS A 7 35.82 21.62 45.47
N SER A 8 34.93 22.61 45.58
CA SER A 8 33.64 22.68 44.87
C SER A 8 33.79 22.79 43.35
N HIS A 9 34.83 23.48 42.85
CA HIS A 9 35.09 23.57 41.41
C HIS A 9 35.64 22.26 40.84
N ILE A 10 36.44 21.53 41.61
CA ILE A 10 36.97 20.21 41.22
C ILE A 10 35.82 19.19 41.18
N PHE A 11 34.92 19.22 42.17
CA PHE A 11 33.77 18.32 42.18
C PHE A 11 32.79 18.61 41.02
N ALA A 12 32.51 19.88 40.73
CA ALA A 12 31.65 20.26 39.61
C ALA A 12 32.26 19.91 38.24
N THR A 13 33.57 20.02 38.08
CA THR A 13 34.27 19.64 36.84
C THR A 13 34.31 18.12 36.66
N LEU A 14 34.56 17.35 37.72
CA LEU A 14 34.46 15.89 37.70
C LEU A 14 33.04 15.41 37.39
N LEU A 15 32.00 16.03 37.96
CA LEU A 15 30.61 15.70 37.67
C LEU A 15 30.27 15.95 36.19
N ARG A 16 30.70 17.09 35.63
CA ARG A 16 30.54 17.38 34.20
C ARG A 16 31.27 16.36 33.36
N LEU A 17 32.55 16.06 33.66
CA LEU A 17 33.33 15.08 32.91
C LEU A 17 32.65 13.70 32.90
N ASN A 18 32.12 13.25 34.04
CA ASN A 18 31.37 11.99 34.14
C ASN A 18 30.07 12.01 33.31
N LEU A 19 29.30 13.11 33.34
CA LEU A 19 28.12 13.26 32.48
C LEU A 19 28.46 13.20 30.99
N TRP A 20 29.55 13.86 30.58
CA TRP A 20 30.07 13.81 29.20
C TRP A 20 30.50 12.40 28.80
N ILE A 21 31.22 11.68 29.67
CA ILE A 21 31.62 10.29 29.43
C ILE A 21 30.39 9.39 29.29
N ILE A 22 29.42 9.49 30.21
CA ILE A 22 28.18 8.70 30.16
C ILE A 22 27.40 8.96 28.86
N GLN A 23 27.28 10.22 28.44
CA GLN A 23 26.63 10.58 27.18
C GLN A 23 27.37 10.01 25.96
N ALA A 24 28.70 10.11 25.92
CA ALA A 24 29.50 9.56 24.83
C ALA A 24 29.42 8.01 24.76
N THR A 25 29.48 7.33 25.90
CA THR A 25 29.31 5.86 25.97
C THR A 25 27.90 5.42 25.57
N SER A 26 26.87 6.17 25.97
CA SER A 26 25.48 5.88 25.58
C SER A 26 25.28 6.04 24.07
N HIS A 27 25.84 7.10 23.49
CA HIS A 27 25.79 7.33 22.05
C HIS A 27 26.50 6.22 21.26
N THR A 28 27.71 5.83 21.67
CA THR A 28 28.47 4.77 20.98
C THR A 28 27.79 3.41 21.07
N LEU A 29 27.22 3.05 22.23
CA LEU A 29 26.42 1.83 22.37
C LEU A 29 25.16 1.87 21.49
N TYR A 30 24.45 2.99 21.45
CA TYR A 30 23.29 3.15 20.57
C TYR A 30 23.66 3.01 19.09
N GLU A 31 24.74 3.62 18.64
CA GLU A 31 25.22 3.48 17.26
C GLU A 31 25.58 2.04 16.93
N SER A 32 26.32 1.35 17.81
CA SER A 32 26.66 -0.07 17.60
C SER A 32 25.41 -0.96 17.49
N SER A 33 24.40 -0.70 18.32
CA SER A 33 23.11 -1.42 18.26
C SER A 33 22.36 -1.15 16.96
N MET A 34 22.41 0.07 16.44
CA MET A 34 21.74 0.42 15.18
C MET A 34 22.43 -0.22 13.98
N VAL A 35 23.76 -0.27 13.95
CA VAL A 35 24.52 -1.00 12.92
C VAL A 35 24.13 -2.48 12.91
N GLU A 36 24.11 -3.13 14.08
CA GLU A 36 23.71 -4.54 14.17
C GLU A 36 22.28 -4.79 13.64
N LYS A 37 21.32 -3.92 14.00
CA LYS A 37 19.94 -4.01 13.48
C LYS A 37 19.86 -3.82 11.97
N HIS A 38 20.68 -2.93 11.40
CA HIS A 38 20.73 -2.73 9.95
C HIS A 38 21.31 -3.94 9.24
N GLU A 39 22.38 -4.54 9.75
CA GLU A 39 22.98 -5.78 9.21
C GLU A 39 21.98 -6.95 9.25
N GLN A 40 21.29 -7.15 10.38
CA GLN A 40 20.25 -8.18 10.51
C GLN A 40 19.08 -7.94 9.55
N TRP A 41 18.67 -6.68 9.41
CA TRP A 41 17.62 -6.30 8.47
C TRP A 41 18.04 -6.55 7.02
N MET A 42 19.27 -6.19 6.65
CA MET A 42 19.79 -6.44 5.30
C MET A 42 19.81 -7.93 4.98
N ALA A 43 20.31 -8.75 5.91
CA ALA A 43 20.32 -10.20 5.77
C ALA A 43 18.90 -10.77 5.61
N LYS A 44 17.94 -10.28 6.40
CA LYS A 44 16.53 -10.71 6.34
C LYS A 44 15.88 -10.41 4.98
N TYR A 45 16.18 -9.26 4.38
CA TYR A 45 15.55 -8.80 3.13
C TYR A 45 16.43 -8.97 1.90
N GLY A 46 17.58 -9.64 2.03
CA GLY A 46 18.54 -9.83 0.93
C GLY A 46 19.02 -8.51 0.32
N ARG A 47 19.30 -7.50 1.17
CA ARG A 47 19.70 -6.17 0.73
C ARG A 47 21.19 -6.13 0.48
N GLU A 48 21.55 -5.74 -0.74
CA GLU A 48 22.91 -5.49 -1.18
C GLU A 48 23.00 -4.07 -1.75
N TYR A 49 24.15 -3.42 -1.53
CA TYR A 49 24.42 -2.06 -2.00
C TYR A 49 25.62 -2.08 -2.94
N LYS A 50 25.67 -1.09 -3.84
CA LYS A 50 26.75 -0.98 -4.83
C LYS A 50 28.13 -0.83 -4.19
N ASP A 51 28.20 -0.03 -3.13
CA ASP A 51 29.43 0.29 -2.43
C ASP A 51 29.16 0.73 -0.98
N GLU A 52 30.22 0.89 -0.19
CA GLU A 52 30.15 1.32 1.21
C GLU A 52 29.58 2.74 1.38
N ILE A 53 29.67 3.57 0.34
CA ILE A 53 29.12 4.94 0.38
C ILE A 53 27.59 4.85 0.33
N GLU A 54 27.03 4.10 -0.61
CA GLU A 54 25.58 3.84 -0.65
C GLU A 54 25.11 3.16 0.64
N LYS A 55 25.84 2.16 1.14
CA LYS A 55 25.50 1.48 2.40
C LYS A 55 25.43 2.46 3.57
N ALA A 56 26.39 3.37 3.69
CA ALA A 56 26.40 4.39 4.75
C ALA A 56 25.24 5.39 4.61
N GLU A 57 24.86 5.77 3.38
CA GLU A 57 23.68 6.61 3.14
C GLU A 57 22.38 5.89 3.50
N ARG A 58 22.25 4.63 3.09
CA ARG A 58 21.08 3.78 3.37
C ARG A 58 20.95 3.49 4.86
N PHE A 59 22.07 3.32 5.57
CA PHE A 59 22.09 3.19 7.03
C PHE A 59 21.51 4.43 7.74
N LYS A 60 21.87 5.64 7.28
CA LYS A 60 21.29 6.89 7.84
C LYS A 60 19.77 6.93 7.67
N VAL A 61 19.27 6.54 6.49
CA VAL A 61 17.81 6.47 6.23
C VAL A 61 17.14 5.40 7.08
N PHE A 62 17.75 4.21 7.17
CA PHE A 62 17.29 3.12 8.04
C PHE A 62 17.14 3.57 9.49
N LYS A 63 18.15 4.26 10.02
CA LYS A 63 18.13 4.79 11.39
C LYS A 63 17.00 5.80 11.60
N GLN A 64 16.85 6.76 10.70
CA GLN A 64 15.77 7.76 10.76
C GLN A 64 14.38 7.10 10.73
N ASN A 65 14.17 6.12 9.85
CA ASN A 65 12.91 5.39 9.75
C ASN A 65 12.65 4.52 10.99
N PHE A 66 13.69 3.90 11.54
CA PHE A 66 13.60 3.13 12.78
C PHE A 66 13.17 4.01 13.96
N GLU A 67 13.80 5.16 14.13
CA GLU A 67 13.45 6.14 15.17
C GLU A 67 12.02 6.67 14.99
N TYR A 68 11.61 6.94 13.75
CA TYR A 68 10.23 7.33 13.42
C TYR A 68 9.23 6.25 13.84
N ILE A 69 9.44 4.99 13.44
CA ILE A 69 8.60 3.85 13.82
C ILE A 69 8.47 3.74 15.34
N GLN A 70 9.59 3.83 16.06
CA GLN A 70 9.57 3.81 17.52
C GLN A 70 8.78 4.98 18.10
N SER A 71 8.93 6.19 17.56
CA SER A 71 8.21 7.37 18.03
C SER A 71 6.69 7.23 17.90
N ILE A 72 6.21 6.66 16.80
CA ILE A 72 4.78 6.42 16.58
C ILE A 72 4.27 5.32 17.50
N ASN A 73 5.05 4.24 17.67
CA ASN A 73 4.67 3.10 18.49
C ASN A 73 4.68 3.37 20.00
N LYS A 74 5.37 4.43 20.47
CA LYS A 74 5.32 4.91 21.87
C LYS A 74 3.92 5.30 22.31
N ASN A 75 3.07 5.75 21.39
CA ASN A 75 1.67 6.01 21.71
C ASN A 75 0.87 4.70 21.70
N GLU A 76 0.61 4.15 22.89
CA GLU A 76 -0.16 2.91 23.06
C GLU A 76 -1.65 3.04 22.72
N THR A 77 -2.17 4.27 22.64
CA THR A 77 -3.59 4.52 22.31
C THR A 77 -3.90 4.42 20.82
N ARG A 78 -2.89 4.37 19.95
CA ARG A 78 -3.10 4.19 18.51
C ARG A 78 -3.67 2.79 18.22
N SER A 79 -4.66 2.73 17.35
CA SER A 79 -5.28 1.47 16.91
C SER A 79 -4.43 0.67 15.91
N TYR A 80 -3.25 1.17 15.54
CA TYR A 80 -2.30 0.54 14.62
C TYR A 80 -0.87 0.63 15.12
N LYS A 81 -0.01 -0.22 14.57
CA LYS A 81 1.43 -0.25 14.81
C LYS A 81 2.19 -0.15 13.49
N LEU A 82 3.31 0.56 13.56
CA LEU A 82 4.31 0.56 12.50
C LEU A 82 5.35 -0.54 12.75
N GLY A 83 6.01 -0.99 11.70
CA GLY A 83 7.04 -2.02 11.80
C GLY A 83 8.11 -1.85 10.74
N ILE A 84 9.32 -2.30 11.08
CA ILE A 84 10.41 -2.39 10.11
C ILE A 84 10.03 -3.45 9.06
N ASN A 85 9.94 -3.01 7.81
CA ASN A 85 9.67 -3.85 6.65
C ASN A 85 10.77 -3.67 5.60
N GLU A 86 10.58 -4.22 4.39
CA GLU A 86 11.55 -4.14 3.31
C GLU A 86 11.88 -2.70 2.87
N PHE A 87 11.08 -1.70 3.22
CA PHE A 87 11.26 -0.30 2.81
C PHE A 87 12.03 0.55 3.81
N ALA A 88 12.60 -0.07 4.86
CA ALA A 88 13.23 0.68 5.95
C ALA A 88 14.44 1.53 5.51
N ASP A 89 15.12 1.20 4.40
CA ASP A 89 16.22 1.99 3.85
C ASP A 89 15.81 3.04 2.80
N ARG A 90 14.50 3.26 2.61
CA ARG A 90 13.95 4.18 1.61
C ARG A 90 13.35 5.41 2.26
N ARG A 91 13.66 6.57 1.68
CA ARG A 91 12.99 7.84 2.02
C ARG A 91 11.57 7.80 1.49
N LYS A 92 10.67 8.54 2.14
CA LYS A 92 9.26 8.66 1.75
C LYS A 92 9.07 8.96 0.25
N GLU A 93 9.79 9.96 -0.28
CA GLU A 93 9.63 10.37 -1.68
C GLU A 93 10.18 9.32 -2.67
N GLU A 94 11.27 8.63 -2.32
CA GLU A 94 11.79 7.50 -3.10
C GLU A 94 10.81 6.32 -3.10
N PHE A 95 10.22 6.04 -1.95
CA PHE A 95 9.20 4.99 -1.81
C PHE A 95 7.97 5.30 -2.67
N LYS A 96 7.48 6.55 -2.58
CA LYS A 96 6.33 7.01 -3.38
C LYS A 96 6.62 6.87 -4.87
N SER A 97 7.79 7.30 -5.35
CA SER A 97 8.09 7.25 -6.79
C SER A 97 8.22 5.85 -7.38
N ILE A 98 8.60 4.84 -6.58
CA ILE A 98 8.82 3.47 -7.09
C ILE A 98 7.63 2.53 -6.86
N ARG A 99 6.79 2.78 -5.85
CA ARG A 99 5.68 1.88 -5.45
C ARG A 99 4.31 2.43 -5.80
N ASN A 100 4.16 3.75 -5.93
CA ASN A 100 2.89 4.39 -6.24
C ASN A 100 2.87 4.74 -7.74
N GLY A 101 1.73 4.60 -8.39
CA GLY A 101 1.60 4.87 -9.83
C GLY A 101 0.16 5.02 -10.28
N TYR A 102 -0.75 5.32 -9.36
CA TYR A 102 -2.07 5.77 -9.75
C TYR A 102 -1.97 7.19 -10.32
N LYS A 103 -2.57 7.40 -11.49
CA LYS A 103 -2.67 8.72 -12.12
C LYS A 103 -4.11 9.19 -12.09
N VAL A 104 -4.35 10.28 -11.37
CA VAL A 104 -5.66 10.94 -11.31
C VAL A 104 -6.07 11.39 -12.71
N SER A 105 -7.24 10.95 -13.18
CA SER A 105 -7.85 11.49 -14.41
C SER A 105 -8.35 12.91 -14.17
N SER A 106 -7.99 13.84 -15.06
CA SER A 106 -8.54 15.20 -15.10
C SER A 106 -10.02 15.26 -15.49
N LYS A 107 -10.57 14.16 -16.03
CA LYS A 107 -11.98 14.05 -16.40
C LYS A 107 -12.74 13.36 -15.27
N GLN A 108 -13.35 14.17 -14.41
CA GLN A 108 -14.31 13.69 -13.44
C GLN A 108 -15.62 13.38 -14.20
N HIS A 109 -15.90 12.10 -14.45
CA HIS A 109 -17.20 11.71 -14.99
C HIS A 109 -18.23 11.83 -13.87
N ILE A 110 -18.77 13.04 -13.67
CA ILE A 110 -20.00 13.22 -12.90
C ILE A 110 -21.13 12.65 -13.75
N LYS A 111 -21.31 11.33 -13.69
CA LYS A 111 -22.53 10.70 -14.18
C LYS A 111 -23.46 10.54 -12.99
N THR A 112 -24.37 11.49 -12.85
CA THR A 112 -25.61 11.39 -12.07
C THR A 112 -26.49 10.32 -12.72
N MET A 113 -26.14 9.05 -12.52
CA MET A 113 -27.02 7.92 -12.83
C MET A 113 -27.17 7.06 -11.58
N SER A 114 -28.35 6.43 -11.47
CA SER A 114 -28.61 5.35 -10.52
C SER A 114 -27.45 4.35 -10.52
N PHE A 115 -26.97 4.04 -9.32
CA PHE A 115 -25.84 3.15 -9.10
C PHE A 115 -26.35 1.71 -8.91
N GLN A 116 -25.72 0.70 -9.52
CA GLN A 116 -26.23 -0.68 -9.54
C GLN A 116 -26.55 -1.24 -8.15
N TYR A 117 -25.71 -0.90 -7.15
CA TYR A 117 -25.90 -1.36 -5.77
C TYR A 117 -26.57 -0.34 -4.86
N GLU A 118 -27.24 0.68 -5.40
CA GLU A 118 -27.88 1.75 -4.62
C GLU A 118 -28.89 1.18 -3.59
N ASN A 119 -29.64 0.15 -3.97
CA ASN A 119 -30.62 -0.52 -3.11
C ASN A 119 -30.10 -1.83 -2.49
N ALA A 120 -28.81 -2.14 -2.63
CA ALA A 120 -28.25 -3.37 -2.08
C ALA A 120 -28.16 -3.31 -0.55
N SER A 121 -28.56 -4.39 0.11
CA SER A 121 -28.28 -4.58 1.53
C SER A 121 -26.78 -4.81 1.75
N SER A 122 -26.23 -4.25 2.81
CA SER A 122 -24.84 -4.49 3.21
C SER A 122 -24.81 -5.29 4.51
N PRO A 123 -24.29 -6.53 4.51
CA PRO A 123 -24.04 -7.27 5.75
C PRO A 123 -23.14 -6.49 6.71
N PHE A 124 -23.11 -6.83 7.99
CA PHE A 124 -22.25 -6.16 8.96
C PHE A 124 -20.75 -6.32 8.69
N MET A 125 -20.34 -7.47 8.13
CA MET A 125 -18.98 -7.73 7.70
C MET A 125 -18.97 -8.51 6.38
N VAL A 126 -17.96 -8.27 5.56
CA VAL A 126 -17.67 -9.05 4.36
C VAL A 126 -16.16 -9.27 4.29
N ASP A 127 -15.74 -10.50 4.02
CA ASP A 127 -14.36 -10.85 3.75
C ASP A 127 -14.34 -11.79 2.55
N TRP A 128 -14.01 -11.26 1.36
CA TRP A 128 -13.99 -12.04 0.12
C TRP A 128 -12.90 -13.10 0.10
N ARG A 129 -11.88 -13.00 0.97
CA ARG A 129 -10.86 -14.05 1.13
C ARG A 129 -11.50 -15.33 1.65
N LYS A 130 -12.40 -15.21 2.64
CA LYS A 130 -13.15 -16.35 3.20
C LYS A 130 -14.11 -16.98 2.20
N LYS A 131 -14.52 -16.24 1.17
CA LYS A 131 -15.33 -16.73 0.04
C LYS A 131 -14.48 -17.30 -1.11
N GLY A 132 -13.16 -17.34 -0.96
CA GLY A 132 -12.24 -17.83 -1.98
C GLY A 132 -12.22 -16.98 -3.25
N ALA A 133 -12.53 -15.68 -3.14
CA ALA A 133 -12.62 -14.73 -4.26
C ALA A 133 -11.43 -13.76 -4.31
N VAL A 134 -10.34 -14.06 -3.62
CA VAL A 134 -9.13 -13.24 -3.59
C VAL A 134 -7.93 -14.16 -3.85
N THR A 135 -7.16 -13.86 -4.90
CA THR A 135 -5.89 -14.53 -5.18
C THR A 135 -4.83 -14.18 -4.13
N ARG A 136 -3.70 -14.92 -4.13
CA ARG A 136 -2.55 -14.61 -3.25
C ARG A 136 -2.09 -13.15 -3.40
N ILE A 137 -1.43 -12.65 -2.36
CA ILE A 137 -0.70 -11.38 -2.47
C ILE A 137 0.40 -11.52 -3.52
N LYS A 138 0.57 -10.46 -4.32
CA LYS A 138 1.61 -10.31 -5.33
C LYS A 138 2.49 -9.11 -4.95
N ASP A 139 3.59 -8.94 -5.66
CA ASP A 139 4.51 -7.81 -5.49
C ASP A 139 4.75 -7.14 -6.86
N GLN A 140 4.41 -5.86 -6.97
CA GLN A 140 4.60 -5.05 -8.18
C GLN A 140 6.05 -4.61 -8.40
N GLY A 141 6.95 -4.86 -7.44
CA GLY A 141 8.33 -4.41 -7.54
C GLY A 141 8.46 -2.88 -7.70
N GLN A 142 9.49 -2.45 -8.44
CA GLN A 142 9.79 -1.04 -8.70
C GLN A 142 9.11 -0.54 -9.98
N CYS A 143 7.81 -0.78 -10.09
CA CYS A 143 7.00 -0.41 -11.23
C CYS A 143 5.69 0.19 -10.73
N GLY A 144 5.32 1.40 -11.19
CA GLY A 144 4.10 2.13 -10.83
C GLY A 144 2.82 1.53 -11.42
N CYS A 145 2.70 0.21 -11.45
CA CYS A 145 1.58 -0.51 -12.07
C CYS A 145 0.48 -0.95 -11.08
N CYS A 146 0.39 -0.33 -9.91
CA CYS A 146 -0.66 -0.62 -8.92
C CYS A 146 -2.08 -0.58 -9.50
N TRP A 147 -2.30 0.28 -10.51
CA TRP A 147 -3.54 0.37 -11.27
C TRP A 147 -3.91 -0.98 -11.95
N ALA A 148 -2.93 -1.66 -12.53
CA ALA A 148 -3.13 -2.96 -13.18
C ALA A 148 -3.46 -4.04 -12.15
N PHE A 149 -2.70 -4.10 -11.05
CA PHE A 149 -2.95 -5.03 -9.94
C PHE A 149 -4.34 -4.85 -9.32
N SER A 150 -4.77 -3.60 -9.14
CA SER A 150 -6.08 -3.28 -8.59
C SER A 150 -7.21 -3.72 -9.52
N ALA A 151 -7.12 -3.40 -10.82
CA ALA A 151 -8.11 -3.80 -11.81
C ALA A 151 -8.19 -5.33 -11.97
N VAL A 152 -7.03 -6.00 -12.07
CA VAL A 152 -6.94 -7.46 -12.16
C VAL A 152 -7.61 -8.12 -10.96
N ALA A 153 -7.29 -7.71 -9.74
CA ALA A 153 -7.88 -8.31 -8.54
C ALA A 153 -9.42 -8.18 -8.50
N ALA A 154 -9.98 -7.04 -8.97
CA ALA A 154 -11.42 -6.86 -9.06
C ALA A 154 -12.06 -7.85 -10.06
N ILE A 155 -11.42 -8.11 -11.20
CA ILE A 155 -11.89 -9.06 -12.22
C ILE A 155 -11.75 -10.51 -11.76
N GLU A 156 -10.64 -10.85 -11.10
CA GLU A 156 -10.43 -12.19 -10.52
C GLU A 156 -11.55 -12.52 -9.52
N GLY A 157 -11.88 -11.56 -8.65
CA GLY A 157 -12.97 -11.68 -7.68
C GLY A 157 -14.33 -11.81 -8.35
N LEU A 158 -14.64 -10.96 -9.33
CA LEU A 158 -15.87 -11.05 -10.12
C LEU A 158 -15.99 -12.41 -10.83
N ASN A 159 -14.91 -12.90 -11.44
CA ASN A 159 -14.90 -14.20 -12.12
C ASN A 159 -15.20 -15.33 -11.15
N LYS A 160 -14.62 -15.31 -9.94
CA LYS A 160 -14.96 -16.29 -8.89
C LYS A 160 -16.44 -16.21 -8.53
N ILE A 161 -16.99 -15.01 -8.34
CA ILE A 161 -18.39 -14.80 -7.95
C ILE A 161 -19.35 -15.33 -9.02
N LYS A 162 -19.04 -15.11 -10.31
CA LYS A 162 -19.92 -15.48 -11.42
C LYS A 162 -19.79 -16.93 -11.87
N THR A 163 -18.59 -17.48 -11.83
CA THR A 163 -18.28 -18.79 -12.43
C THR A 163 -17.91 -19.87 -11.41
N GLY A 164 -17.66 -19.48 -10.16
CA GLY A 164 -17.12 -20.38 -9.13
C GLY A 164 -15.61 -20.64 -9.24
N LYS A 165 -14.93 -20.13 -10.28
CA LYS A 165 -13.49 -20.37 -10.52
C LYS A 165 -12.67 -19.14 -10.15
N LEU A 166 -11.72 -19.32 -9.22
CA LEU A 166 -10.70 -18.31 -8.95
C LEU A 166 -9.53 -18.57 -9.90
N ILE A 167 -9.17 -17.57 -10.69
CA ILE A 167 -8.08 -17.62 -11.67
C ILE A 167 -7.14 -16.47 -11.40
N SER A 168 -5.84 -16.69 -11.60
CA SER A 168 -4.84 -15.61 -11.54
C SER A 168 -4.70 -15.01 -12.94
N LEU A 169 -5.03 -13.74 -13.09
CA LEU A 169 -4.94 -13.00 -14.36
C LEU A 169 -3.61 -12.25 -14.45
N SER A 170 -3.24 -11.86 -15.67
CA SER A 170 -1.96 -11.22 -15.96
C SER A 170 -2.02 -9.71 -15.77
N GLU A 171 -1.31 -9.18 -14.79
CA GLU A 171 -1.06 -7.75 -14.72
C GLU A 171 -0.14 -7.27 -15.85
N GLN A 172 0.79 -8.12 -16.30
CA GLN A 172 1.75 -7.76 -17.35
C GLN A 172 1.08 -7.48 -18.69
N GLU A 173 -0.01 -8.19 -19.01
CA GLU A 173 -0.78 -7.89 -20.22
C GLU A 173 -1.27 -6.44 -20.21
N LEU A 174 -1.77 -5.95 -19.08
CA LEU A 174 -2.18 -4.55 -18.96
C LEU A 174 -0.99 -3.60 -19.04
N VAL A 175 0.09 -3.89 -18.31
CA VAL A 175 1.31 -3.06 -18.32
C VAL A 175 1.85 -2.90 -19.75
N ASP A 176 1.89 -3.98 -20.53
CA ASP A 176 2.48 -3.96 -21.87
C ASP A 176 1.51 -3.47 -22.97
N CYS A 177 0.21 -3.71 -22.82
CA CYS A 177 -0.76 -3.55 -23.92
C CYS A 177 -1.75 -2.40 -23.76
N ASP A 178 -2.06 -1.95 -22.54
CA ASP A 178 -2.93 -0.79 -22.30
C ASP A 178 -2.13 0.52 -22.39
N ILE A 179 -1.49 0.73 -23.55
CA ILE A 179 -0.63 1.88 -23.79
C ILE A 179 -1.44 3.02 -24.43
N GLY A 180 -1.29 4.22 -23.87
CA GLY A 180 -1.80 5.49 -24.40
C GLY A 180 -2.83 6.17 -23.49
N SER A 181 -3.71 5.40 -22.85
CA SER A 181 -4.54 5.91 -21.73
C SER A 181 -3.85 5.65 -20.38
N ASN A 182 -3.18 4.50 -20.25
CA ASN A 182 -2.22 4.20 -19.20
C ASN A 182 -0.79 4.20 -19.78
N GLU A 183 0.18 4.26 -18.89
CA GLU A 183 1.60 4.45 -19.21
C GLU A 183 2.48 3.38 -18.52
N GLY A 184 2.01 2.13 -18.47
CA GLY A 184 2.80 1.01 -17.95
C GLY A 184 3.28 1.24 -16.52
N CYS A 185 4.60 1.16 -16.30
CA CYS A 185 5.26 1.43 -15.03
C CYS A 185 5.27 2.91 -14.62
N GLU A 186 5.03 3.85 -15.54
CA GLU A 186 4.89 5.27 -15.20
C GLU A 186 3.51 5.60 -14.62
N GLY A 187 2.57 4.65 -14.66
CA GLY A 187 1.31 4.75 -13.96
C GLY A 187 0.06 4.74 -14.82
N GLY A 188 -1.09 4.77 -14.17
CA GLY A 188 -2.38 4.57 -14.82
C GLY A 188 -3.57 4.59 -13.88
N LEU A 189 -4.73 4.24 -14.44
CA LEU A 189 -6.05 4.28 -13.82
C LEU A 189 -6.81 2.99 -14.12
N MET A 190 -7.45 2.42 -13.09
CA MET A 190 -8.19 1.16 -13.16
C MET A 190 -9.32 1.18 -14.22
N ASP A 191 -10.02 2.30 -14.39
CA ASP A 191 -11.09 2.43 -15.40
C ASP A 191 -10.57 2.27 -16.83
N TYR A 192 -9.36 2.76 -17.10
CA TYR A 192 -8.72 2.60 -18.41
C TYR A 192 -8.33 1.13 -18.64
N ALA A 193 -7.85 0.44 -17.60
CA ALA A 193 -7.63 -1.00 -17.67
C ALA A 193 -8.94 -1.76 -17.96
N PHE A 194 -10.05 -1.40 -17.30
CA PHE A 194 -11.34 -2.01 -17.60
C PHE A 194 -11.79 -1.72 -19.04
N LYS A 195 -11.65 -0.48 -19.53
CA LYS A 195 -11.95 -0.13 -20.94
C LYS A 195 -11.11 -0.92 -21.92
N PHE A 196 -9.81 -1.06 -21.63
CA PHE A 196 -8.90 -1.84 -22.44
C PHE A 196 -9.38 -3.29 -22.52
N ILE A 197 -9.66 -3.95 -21.41
CA ILE A 197 -10.11 -5.35 -21.37
C ILE A 197 -11.42 -5.55 -22.15
N ILE A 198 -12.36 -4.61 -22.04
CA ILE A 198 -13.61 -4.64 -22.82
C ILE A 198 -13.30 -4.60 -24.32
N LYS A 199 -12.46 -3.66 -24.76
CA LYS A 199 -12.06 -3.49 -26.17
C LYS A 199 -11.22 -4.67 -26.67
N ASN A 200 -10.37 -5.22 -25.81
CA ASN A 200 -9.50 -6.36 -26.07
C ASN A 200 -10.27 -7.69 -26.06
N ASN A 201 -11.57 -7.68 -25.72
CA ASN A 201 -12.41 -8.86 -25.61
C ASN A 201 -11.87 -9.88 -24.59
N GLY A 202 -11.33 -9.38 -23.48
CA GLY A 202 -10.85 -10.17 -22.35
C GLY A 202 -9.41 -9.92 -21.95
N ILE A 203 -8.93 -10.78 -21.06
CA ILE A 203 -7.58 -10.79 -20.49
C ILE A 203 -7.12 -12.22 -20.26
N THR A 204 -5.81 -12.48 -20.39
CA THR A 204 -5.20 -13.81 -20.21
C THR A 204 -4.79 -14.09 -18.75
N SER A 205 -4.29 -15.30 -18.52
CA SER A 205 -3.82 -15.76 -17.22
C SER A 205 -2.40 -15.29 -16.91
N GLU A 206 -2.08 -15.17 -15.62
CA GLU A 206 -0.71 -14.94 -15.16
C GLU A 206 0.27 -15.98 -15.73
N ASN A 207 -0.14 -17.25 -15.81
CA ASN A 207 0.73 -18.31 -16.35
C ASN A 207 1.00 -18.13 -17.86
N SER A 208 0.03 -17.60 -18.59
CA SER A 208 0.15 -17.37 -20.03
C SER A 208 1.04 -16.17 -20.34
N TYR A 209 0.94 -15.12 -19.52
CA TYR A 209 1.68 -13.86 -19.65
C TYR A 209 2.21 -13.43 -18.28
N PRO A 210 3.35 -14.00 -17.83
CA PRO A 210 3.86 -13.77 -16.48
C PRO A 210 4.32 -12.34 -16.22
N TYR A 211 4.19 -11.91 -14.97
CA TYR A 211 4.66 -10.62 -14.50
C TYR A 211 6.19 -10.50 -14.50
N LYS A 212 6.68 -9.35 -15.00
CA LYS A 212 8.10 -9.03 -15.13
C LYS A 212 8.53 -7.79 -14.34
N GLY A 213 7.59 -6.96 -13.90
CA GLY A 213 7.92 -5.75 -13.13
C GLY A 213 8.60 -4.64 -13.94
N ILE A 214 8.47 -4.68 -15.26
CA ILE A 214 9.03 -3.69 -16.18
C ILE A 214 8.09 -3.55 -17.39
N ASP A 215 8.19 -2.42 -18.09
CA ASP A 215 7.53 -2.26 -19.38
C ASP A 215 8.15 -3.18 -20.43
N SER A 216 7.31 -3.76 -21.27
CA SER A 216 7.72 -4.58 -22.40
C SER A 216 6.79 -4.36 -23.59
N THR A 217 7.20 -4.82 -24.77
CA THR A 217 6.33 -4.76 -25.95
C THR A 217 5.15 -5.71 -25.79
N CYS A 218 3.93 -5.22 -26.02
CA CYS A 218 2.70 -6.01 -26.03
C CYS A 218 2.82 -7.27 -26.90
N ASN A 219 2.76 -8.43 -26.27
CA ASN A 219 2.83 -9.71 -26.96
C ASN A 219 1.44 -10.16 -27.46
N LYS A 220 1.11 -9.76 -28.70
CA LYS A 220 -0.18 -10.08 -29.34
C LYS A 220 -0.51 -11.58 -29.42
N ASN A 221 0.49 -12.45 -29.48
CA ASN A 221 0.25 -13.90 -29.54
C ASN A 221 -0.35 -14.44 -28.22
N LYS A 222 -0.06 -13.78 -27.09
CA LYS A 222 -0.61 -14.14 -25.79
C LYS A 222 -2.07 -13.69 -25.62
N LEU A 223 -2.50 -12.70 -26.40
CA LEU A 223 -3.88 -12.18 -26.42
C LEU A 223 -4.87 -13.10 -27.14
N LEU A 224 -4.40 -14.17 -27.80
CA LEU A 224 -5.29 -15.10 -28.51
C LEU A 224 -6.10 -16.00 -27.57
N ASN A 225 -5.69 -16.12 -26.30
CA ASN A 225 -6.28 -17.02 -25.31
C ASN A 225 -6.70 -16.26 -24.05
N HIS A 226 -7.73 -15.41 -24.16
CA HIS A 226 -8.34 -14.75 -23.00
C HIS A 226 -9.21 -15.72 -22.21
N ILE A 227 -9.09 -15.66 -20.88
CA ILE A 227 -9.76 -16.59 -19.96
C ILE A 227 -10.77 -15.91 -19.04
N ALA A 228 -10.79 -14.57 -19.02
CA ALA A 228 -11.77 -13.75 -18.33
C ALA A 228 -12.22 -12.59 -19.21
N LYS A 229 -13.48 -12.18 -19.07
CA LYS A 229 -14.09 -11.07 -19.81
C LYS A 229 -15.00 -10.27 -18.88
N ILE A 230 -15.15 -8.99 -19.22
CA ILE A 230 -16.09 -8.07 -18.59
C ILE A 230 -16.83 -7.33 -19.71
N SER A 231 -18.11 -6.99 -19.51
CA SER A 231 -18.93 -6.30 -20.53
C SER A 231 -18.94 -4.79 -20.33
N ARG A 232 -18.83 -4.32 -19.08
CA ARG A 232 -18.70 -2.92 -18.71
C ARG A 232 -18.00 -2.77 -17.36
N TYR A 233 -17.80 -1.54 -16.92
CA TYR A 233 -17.43 -1.20 -15.56
C TYR A 233 -18.32 -0.05 -15.07
N GLU A 234 -18.36 0.16 -13.76
CA GLU A 234 -19.16 1.21 -13.14
C GLU A 234 -18.40 1.88 -12.02
N ASP A 235 -18.53 3.21 -11.93
CA ASP A 235 -17.96 4.02 -10.87
C ASP A 235 -18.92 4.04 -9.67
N VAL A 236 -18.38 3.87 -8.48
CA VAL A 236 -19.10 4.12 -7.23
C VAL A 236 -19.29 5.64 -7.09
N PRO A 237 -20.47 6.11 -6.63
CA PRO A 237 -20.66 7.51 -6.27
C PRO A 237 -19.51 8.06 -5.42
N ALA A 238 -18.78 9.03 -5.98
CA ALA A 238 -17.61 9.60 -5.35
C ALA A 238 -17.96 10.23 -4.00
N ASN A 239 -17.01 10.15 -3.06
CA ASN A 239 -17.14 10.69 -1.71
C ASN A 239 -18.29 10.09 -0.89
N SER A 240 -18.56 8.78 -1.08
CA SER A 240 -19.60 8.07 -0.35
C SER A 240 -19.11 6.72 0.15
N GLU A 241 -18.64 6.67 1.40
CA GLU A 241 -18.33 5.40 2.08
C GLU A 241 -19.55 4.46 2.13
N SER A 242 -20.77 5.01 2.17
CA SER A 242 -22.01 4.23 2.12
C SER A 242 -22.23 3.55 0.77
N ALA A 243 -21.97 4.24 -0.34
CA ALA A 243 -22.06 3.64 -1.66
C ALA A 243 -20.93 2.62 -1.90
N LEU A 244 -19.72 2.94 -1.45
CA LEU A 244 -18.59 2.01 -1.48
C LEU A 244 -18.88 0.75 -0.66
N LEU A 245 -19.54 0.88 0.50
CA LEU A 245 -19.91 -0.25 1.35
C LEU A 245 -20.82 -1.21 0.61
N LYS A 246 -21.85 -0.68 -0.06
CA LYS A 246 -22.79 -1.46 -0.87
C LYS A 246 -22.10 -2.15 -2.05
N ALA A 247 -21.14 -1.49 -2.68
CA ALA A 247 -20.32 -2.08 -3.75
C ALA A 247 -19.47 -3.26 -3.23
N VAL A 248 -18.69 -3.01 -2.16
CA VAL A 248 -17.79 -4.01 -1.55
C VAL A 248 -18.56 -5.19 -0.95
N ALA A 249 -19.81 -4.97 -0.52
CA ALA A 249 -20.69 -6.04 -0.04
C ALA A 249 -21.01 -7.07 -1.14
N ASN A 250 -20.95 -6.66 -2.41
CA ASN A 250 -21.35 -7.48 -3.56
C ASN A 250 -20.18 -8.03 -4.37
N GLN A 251 -19.01 -7.36 -4.36
CA GLN A 251 -17.79 -7.83 -5.02
C GLN A 251 -16.55 -7.07 -4.56
N LEU A 252 -15.38 -7.40 -5.11
CA LEU A 252 -14.16 -6.60 -4.95
C LEU A 252 -14.29 -5.30 -5.73
N VAL A 253 -13.79 -4.20 -5.16
CA VAL A 253 -13.87 -2.87 -5.76
C VAL A 253 -12.47 -2.28 -5.82
N SER A 254 -12.05 -1.83 -7.00
CA SER A 254 -10.82 -1.07 -7.15
C SER A 254 -11.02 0.33 -6.56
N VAL A 255 -10.15 0.74 -5.66
CA VAL A 255 -10.16 2.07 -5.03
C VAL A 255 -8.80 2.74 -5.21
N ALA A 256 -8.78 4.07 -5.27
CA ALA A 256 -7.57 4.86 -5.16
C ALA A 256 -7.44 5.46 -3.75
N ILE A 257 -6.21 5.52 -3.23
CA ILE A 257 -5.88 6.07 -1.91
C ILE A 257 -4.62 6.92 -2.00
N ASP A 258 -4.43 7.81 -1.03
CA ASP A 258 -3.12 8.40 -0.71
C ASP A 258 -2.33 7.43 0.18
N ALA A 259 -1.31 6.81 -0.41
CA ALA A 259 -0.42 5.87 0.24
C ALA A 259 1.03 6.39 0.35
N GLY A 260 1.26 7.69 0.10
CA GLY A 260 2.59 8.28 0.06
C GLY A 260 3.19 8.59 1.43
N GLY A 261 2.42 8.50 2.52
CA GLY A 261 2.86 8.85 3.88
C GLY A 261 3.73 7.77 4.56
N SER A 262 4.65 8.17 5.45
CA SER A 262 5.52 7.24 6.19
C SER A 262 4.75 6.30 7.12
N ASP A 263 3.63 6.74 7.68
CA ASP A 263 2.72 5.88 8.45
C ASP A 263 2.20 4.70 7.59
N PHE A 264 1.89 4.95 6.31
CA PHE A 264 1.43 3.91 5.38
C PHE A 264 2.61 3.03 4.92
N GLN A 265 3.75 3.64 4.58
CA GLN A 265 4.98 2.96 4.19
C GLN A 265 5.37 1.88 5.22
N PHE A 266 5.24 2.17 6.52
CA PHE A 266 5.64 1.27 7.60
C PHE A 266 4.48 0.60 8.33
N TYR A 267 3.25 0.65 7.79
CA TYR A 267 2.13 -0.05 8.40
C TYR A 267 2.46 -1.52 8.60
N SER A 268 2.18 -2.03 9.81
CA SER A 268 2.41 -3.43 10.17
C SER A 268 1.14 -4.14 10.60
N SER A 269 0.34 -3.52 11.48
CA SER A 269 -0.88 -4.17 11.97
C SER A 269 -1.86 -3.18 12.61
N GLY A 270 -3.09 -3.65 12.83
CA GLY A 270 -4.16 -2.89 13.48
C GLY A 270 -5.04 -2.12 12.51
N VAL A 271 -6.01 -1.36 13.04
CA VAL A 271 -6.85 -0.48 12.20
C VAL A 271 -6.10 0.83 12.00
N PHE A 272 -5.66 1.06 10.77
CA PHE A 272 -4.92 2.24 10.35
C PHE A 272 -5.75 3.50 10.50
N THR A 273 -5.22 4.44 11.29
CA THR A 273 -5.73 5.80 11.50
C THR A 273 -4.60 6.81 11.33
N GLY A 274 -3.56 6.44 10.58
CA GLY A 274 -2.38 7.26 10.37
C GLY A 274 -2.66 8.47 9.51
N HIS A 275 -1.70 9.40 9.46
CA HIS A 275 -1.84 10.60 8.65
C HIS A 275 -1.67 10.27 7.16
N CYS A 276 -2.65 10.69 6.37
CA CYS A 276 -2.67 10.67 4.91
C CYS A 276 -3.56 11.82 4.42
N GLY A 277 -3.30 12.31 3.22
CA GLY A 277 -4.09 13.34 2.56
C GLY A 277 -5.14 12.74 1.62
N ASN A 278 -5.44 13.51 0.57
CA ASN A 278 -6.38 13.16 -0.49
C ASN A 278 -5.71 13.21 -1.88
N GLU A 279 -4.37 13.28 -1.92
CA GLU A 279 -3.58 13.23 -3.15
C GLU A 279 -3.42 11.76 -3.55
N LEU A 280 -4.46 11.22 -4.19
CA LEU A 280 -4.52 9.81 -4.56
C LEU A 280 -3.35 9.44 -5.47
N ASP A 281 -2.55 8.46 -5.05
CA ASP A 281 -1.34 8.03 -5.74
C ASP A 281 -1.18 6.51 -5.82
N HIS A 282 -2.06 5.74 -5.16
CA HIS A 282 -1.99 4.28 -5.17
C HIS A 282 -3.35 3.62 -5.43
N GLY A 283 -3.35 2.61 -6.31
CA GLY A 283 -4.53 1.83 -6.68
C GLY A 283 -4.54 0.48 -5.99
N VAL A 284 -5.59 0.17 -5.24
CA VAL A 284 -5.72 -1.07 -4.45
C VAL A 284 -7.15 -1.61 -4.49
N PRO A 285 -7.38 -2.92 -4.39
CA PRO A 285 -8.73 -3.47 -4.26
C PRO A 285 -9.18 -3.50 -2.80
N ALA A 286 -10.36 -2.93 -2.53
CA ALA A 286 -11.12 -3.20 -1.32
C ALA A 286 -11.75 -4.60 -1.43
N VAL A 287 -11.34 -5.51 -0.54
CA VAL A 287 -11.72 -6.93 -0.56
C VAL A 287 -12.65 -7.31 0.59
N GLY A 288 -13.13 -6.32 1.32
CA GLY A 288 -14.04 -6.52 2.42
C GLY A 288 -14.10 -5.33 3.37
N TYR A 289 -14.82 -5.53 4.45
CA TYR A 289 -14.93 -4.60 5.57
C TYR A 289 -15.40 -5.37 6.79
N GLY A 290 -15.19 -4.79 7.97
CA GLY A 290 -15.62 -5.40 9.21
C GLY A 290 -15.60 -4.43 10.36
N VAL A 291 -15.60 -5.01 11.57
CA VAL A 291 -15.54 -4.30 12.84
C VAL A 291 -14.52 -5.02 13.71
N ALA A 292 -13.53 -4.28 14.18
CA ALA A 292 -12.51 -4.78 15.09
C ALA A 292 -13.06 -4.91 16.51
N ILE A 293 -12.30 -5.60 17.36
CA ILE A 293 -12.56 -5.63 18.81
C ILE A 293 -12.58 -4.18 19.31
N GLY A 294 -13.63 -3.81 20.07
CA GLY A 294 -13.86 -2.44 20.51
C GLY A 294 -14.77 -1.60 19.60
N GLY A 295 -15.30 -2.16 18.51
CA GLY A 295 -16.33 -1.51 17.69
C GLY A 295 -15.80 -0.65 16.55
N THR A 296 -14.48 -0.54 16.38
CA THR A 296 -13.87 0.23 15.28
C THR A 296 -14.14 -0.43 13.94
N LYS A 297 -14.88 0.26 13.06
CA LYS A 297 -15.16 -0.21 11.70
C LYS A 297 -13.94 -0.03 10.81
N TYR A 298 -13.73 -0.97 9.88
CA TYR A 298 -12.61 -0.90 8.94
C TYR A 298 -12.99 -1.37 7.54
N TRP A 299 -12.27 -0.85 6.54
CA TRP A 299 -12.10 -1.43 5.21
C TRP A 299 -10.97 -2.46 5.24
N LEU A 300 -11.15 -3.59 4.57
CA LEU A 300 -10.08 -4.57 4.34
C LEU A 300 -9.56 -4.40 2.92
N VAL A 301 -8.30 -4.02 2.80
CA VAL A 301 -7.68 -3.68 1.52
C VAL A 301 -6.51 -4.63 1.26
N LYS A 302 -6.44 -5.17 0.04
CA LYS A 302 -5.32 -5.98 -0.44
C LYS A 302 -4.31 -5.05 -1.11
N ASN A 303 -3.03 -5.14 -0.74
CA ASN A 303 -1.96 -4.36 -1.35
C ASN A 303 -1.17 -5.23 -2.35
N SER A 304 -0.27 -4.61 -3.11
CA SER A 304 0.58 -5.20 -4.15
C SER A 304 2.07 -5.06 -3.85
N TRP A 305 2.46 -5.02 -2.57
CA TRP A 305 3.85 -4.85 -2.11
C TRP A 305 4.38 -6.10 -1.39
N GLY A 306 3.92 -7.27 -1.80
CA GLY A 306 4.34 -8.53 -1.18
C GLY A 306 3.77 -8.75 0.22
N THR A 307 4.03 -9.93 0.77
CA THR A 307 3.54 -10.34 2.09
C THR A 307 4.37 -9.78 3.23
N SER A 308 5.51 -9.15 2.93
CA SER A 308 6.43 -8.59 3.92
C SER A 308 5.91 -7.26 4.53
N TRP A 309 4.97 -6.62 3.84
CA TRP A 309 4.33 -5.37 4.22
C TRP A 309 2.96 -5.62 4.88
N GLY A 310 2.62 -4.82 5.89
CA GLY A 310 1.30 -4.87 6.55
C GLY A 310 0.95 -6.23 7.17
N GLU A 311 -0.36 -6.52 7.21
CA GLU A 311 -0.91 -7.76 7.76
C GLU A 311 -0.85 -8.88 6.70
N ASN A 312 0.36 -9.35 6.39
CA ASN A 312 0.62 -10.28 5.28
C ASN A 312 0.13 -9.74 3.92
N GLY A 313 0.47 -8.49 3.60
CA GLY A 313 0.09 -7.79 2.36
C GLY A 313 -1.28 -7.13 2.39
N TYR A 314 -1.97 -7.12 3.53
CA TYR A 314 -3.25 -6.44 3.72
C TYR A 314 -3.12 -5.26 4.67
N ILE A 315 -4.08 -4.34 4.60
CA ILE A 315 -4.28 -3.28 5.58
C ILE A 315 -5.75 -3.19 5.96
N ARG A 316 -6.00 -2.91 7.24
CA ARG A 316 -7.32 -2.52 7.73
C ARG A 316 -7.34 -1.01 7.89
N MET A 317 -8.10 -0.30 7.07
CA MET A 317 -8.19 1.18 7.13
C MET A 317 -9.46 1.60 7.86
N LEU A 318 -9.40 2.63 8.71
CA LEU A 318 -10.59 3.13 9.40
C LEU A 318 -11.71 3.47 8.42
N ARG A 319 -12.92 3.04 8.75
CA ARG A 319 -14.15 3.26 7.98
C ARG A 319 -15.15 4.08 8.78
N ASP A 320 -16.05 4.77 8.08
CA ASP A 320 -17.09 5.67 8.63
C ASP A 320 -16.46 6.89 9.31
N VAL A 321 -15.52 7.54 8.61
CA VAL A 321 -14.89 8.77 9.09
C VAL A 321 -15.69 10.00 8.69
N ASN A 322 -15.59 11.07 9.48
CA ASN A 322 -16.26 12.34 9.18
C ASN A 322 -15.50 13.17 8.12
N VAL A 323 -15.06 12.53 7.03
CA VAL A 323 -14.40 13.14 5.89
C VAL A 323 -15.04 12.56 4.64
N LYS A 324 -15.53 13.42 3.75
CA LYS A 324 -16.30 13.02 2.55
C LYS A 324 -15.61 11.94 1.71
N GLY A 325 -14.30 12.06 1.51
CA GLY A 325 -13.50 11.10 0.75
C GLY A 325 -13.18 9.79 1.47
N GLY A 326 -13.57 9.62 2.75
CA GLY A 326 -13.05 8.56 3.60
C GLY A 326 -11.59 8.80 4.01
N LEU A 327 -11.04 7.92 4.85
CA LEU A 327 -9.63 8.01 5.25
C LEU A 327 -8.73 7.76 4.03
N CYS A 328 -7.72 8.62 3.83
CA CYS A 328 -6.82 8.61 2.68
C CYS A 328 -7.52 8.71 1.31
N GLY A 329 -8.74 9.24 1.27
CA GLY A 329 -9.51 9.39 0.04
C GLY A 329 -10.08 8.09 -0.54
N ILE A 330 -10.15 6.99 0.23
CA ILE A 330 -10.59 5.66 -0.24
C ILE A 330 -11.96 5.63 -0.94
N ALA A 331 -12.85 6.57 -0.65
CA ALA A 331 -14.17 6.69 -1.27
C ALA A 331 -14.24 7.74 -2.40
N MET A 332 -13.12 8.40 -2.75
CA MET A 332 -13.08 9.45 -3.78
C MET A 332 -13.16 8.89 -5.20
N GLN A 333 -12.42 7.81 -5.48
CA GLN A 333 -12.36 7.16 -6.79
C GLN A 333 -12.37 5.66 -6.62
N ALA A 334 -13.54 5.06 -6.85
CA ALA A 334 -13.77 3.64 -6.72
C ALA A 334 -14.59 3.14 -7.91
N SER A 335 -14.19 2.01 -8.49
CA SER A 335 -14.85 1.42 -9.64
C SER A 335 -14.75 -0.10 -9.62
N TYR A 336 -15.66 -0.76 -10.34
CA TYR A 336 -15.68 -2.22 -10.41
C TYR A 336 -16.12 -2.73 -11.79
N PRO A 337 -15.65 -3.92 -12.19
CA PRO A 337 -16.09 -4.56 -13.41
C PRO A 337 -17.48 -5.19 -13.27
N ILE A 338 -18.14 -5.39 -14.41
CA ILE A 338 -19.42 -6.09 -14.54
C ILE A 338 -19.33 -7.04 -15.75
N THR A 339 -19.84 -8.27 -15.61
CA THR A 339 -20.01 -9.26 -16.68
C THR A 339 -21.40 -9.20 -17.28
#